data_AF-A0A9Q0MVG5-F1
#
_entry.id   AF-A0A9Q0MVG5-F1
#
_cell.length_a   1.000
_cell.length_b   1.000
_cell.length_c   1.000
_cell.angle_alpha   90.00
_cell.angle_beta   90.00
_cell.angle_gamma   90.00
#
_symmetry.space_group_name_H-M   'P 1'
#
loop_
_entity.id
_entity.type
_entity.pdbx_description
1 polymer ?
#
loop_
_entity_poly.entity_id
_entity_poly.type
_entity_poly.pdbx_seq_one_letter_code
_entity_poly.pdbx_strand_id
1 'polypeptide(L)'
;MSPILYHHALSPASRTALLTIRNVDLDEYEVKNIEMTADQNSVDYHNPLRQVPVYVDDDFILTESRAIACFLASSVQKFYPTDLKQRALVDSRLFYDATNSSIKDFVLPVLYGGAKKISKERREAIKDLLKTIESFLMKSKWIAGDEVTIADFSYLANVATIKVIFVYKIVNA
;
A
#
# COMPACT_ATOMS: atom_id res chain seq x y z
N MET A 1 22.41 5.10 11.40
CA MET A 1 21.60 6.33 11.26
C MET A 1 20.15 5.98 11.54
N SER A 2 19.24 6.92 11.82
CA SER A 2 17.82 6.56 11.96
C SER A 2 17.27 6.08 10.60
N PRO A 3 16.43 5.03 10.55
CA PRO A 3 15.89 4.53 9.29
C PRO A 3 15.07 5.57 8.53
N ILE A 4 15.10 5.52 7.20
CA ILE A 4 14.40 6.46 6.31
C ILE A 4 13.40 5.70 5.45
N LEU A 5 12.14 6.12 5.47
CA LEU A 5 11.13 5.70 4.49
C LEU A 5 10.96 6.79 3.42
N TYR A 6 11.40 6.49 2.20
CA TYR A 6 11.07 7.27 1.02
C TYR A 6 9.66 6.92 0.53
N HIS A 7 8.82 7.95 0.40
CA HIS A 7 7.39 7.82 0.24
C HIS A 7 6.85 8.77 -0.84
N HIS A 8 5.71 8.44 -1.46
CA HIS A 8 4.91 9.39 -2.25
C HIS A 8 3.43 9.35 -1.84
N ALA A 9 2.88 10.50 -1.48
CA ALA A 9 1.54 10.62 -0.90
C ALA A 9 0.41 10.06 -1.78
N LEU A 10 0.53 10.17 -3.10
CA LEU A 10 -0.50 9.66 -4.03
C LEU A 10 -0.39 8.16 -4.31
N SER A 11 0.71 7.49 -3.93
CA SER A 11 0.90 6.07 -4.21
C SER A 11 0.23 5.22 -3.13
N PRO A 12 -0.77 4.37 -3.46
CA PRO A 12 -1.37 3.45 -2.48
C PRO A 12 -0.35 2.51 -1.87
N ALA A 13 0.50 1.89 -2.70
CA ALA A 13 1.56 1.01 -2.22
C ALA A 13 2.49 1.75 -1.25
N SER A 14 2.88 2.99 -1.57
CA SER A 14 3.71 3.78 -0.67
C SER A 14 3.02 4.12 0.65
N ARG A 15 1.70 4.36 0.62
CA ARG A 15 0.91 4.56 1.84
C ARG A 15 0.76 3.31 2.69
N THR A 16 0.83 2.10 2.14
CA THR A 16 0.89 0.86 2.94
C THR A 16 2.11 0.88 3.87
N ALA A 17 3.31 1.14 3.33
CA ALA A 17 4.53 1.21 4.15
C ALA A 17 4.50 2.39 5.14
N LEU A 18 3.95 3.53 4.72
CA LEU A 18 3.79 4.70 5.59
C LEU A 18 2.86 4.41 6.77
N LEU A 19 1.72 3.76 6.52
CA LEU A 19 0.79 3.37 7.57
C LEU A 19 1.46 2.40 8.54
N THR A 20 2.22 1.42 8.02
CA THR A 20 2.94 0.49 8.90
C THR A 20 3.96 1.23 9.77
N ILE A 21 4.91 1.97 9.19
CA ILE A 21 6.00 2.62 9.95
C ILE A 21 5.46 3.61 11.01
N ARG A 22 4.30 4.23 10.75
CA ARG A 22 3.66 5.16 11.70
C ARG A 22 2.90 4.49 12.83
N ASN A 23 2.56 3.21 12.71
CA ASN A 23 1.78 2.49 13.71
C ASN A 23 2.62 1.45 14.48
N VAL A 24 3.73 1.00 13.91
CA VAL A 24 4.75 0.27 14.67
C VAL A 24 5.45 1.27 15.59
N ASP A 25 5.63 0.90 16.86
CA ASP A 25 6.16 1.80 17.88
C ASP A 25 7.70 1.86 17.77
N LEU A 26 8.20 2.39 16.66
CA LEU A 26 9.63 2.63 16.45
C LEU A 26 10.04 3.94 17.10
N ASP A 27 11.14 3.91 17.86
CA ASP A 27 11.64 5.07 18.61
C ASP A 27 12.08 6.21 17.67
N GLU A 28 12.74 5.88 16.55
CA GLU A 28 13.25 6.86 15.60
C GLU A 28 13.12 6.37 14.16
N TYR A 29 12.62 7.24 13.28
CA TYR A 29 12.64 7.07 11.82
C TYR A 29 12.36 8.42 11.15
N GLU A 30 12.77 8.55 9.88
CA GLU A 30 12.42 9.68 9.02
C GLU A 30 11.46 9.23 7.91
N VAL A 31 10.52 10.11 7.53
CA VAL A 31 9.70 9.92 6.33
C VAL A 31 10.01 11.03 5.34
N LYS A 32 10.60 10.68 4.20
CA LYS A 32 10.86 11.61 3.10
C LYS A 32 9.79 11.46 2.04
N ASN A 33 8.89 12.44 1.94
CA ASN A 33 7.96 12.52 0.82
C ASN A 33 8.72 13.03 -0.41
N ILE A 34 8.84 12.18 -1.42
CA ILE A 34 9.46 12.54 -2.68
C ILE A 34 8.41 12.87 -3.72
N GLU A 35 8.75 13.74 -4.65
CA GLU A 35 7.90 14.05 -5.80
C GLU A 35 8.13 12.99 -6.89
N MET A 36 7.06 12.40 -7.41
CA MET A 36 7.15 11.51 -8.58
C MET A 36 7.23 12.36 -9.86
N THR A 37 8.33 13.11 -10.04
CA THR A 37 8.63 13.78 -11.32
C THR A 37 9.34 12.82 -12.27
N ALA A 38 9.41 13.19 -13.56
CA ALA A 38 10.19 12.45 -14.55
C ALA A 38 11.70 12.39 -14.22
N ASP A 39 12.17 13.27 -13.34
CA ASP A 39 13.57 13.31 -12.91
C ASP A 39 13.79 12.49 -11.63
N GLN A 40 13.60 11.18 -11.78
CA GLN A 40 13.90 10.15 -10.76
C GLN A 40 15.40 10.10 -10.38
N ASN A 41 16.24 10.99 -10.92
CA ASN A 41 17.69 10.99 -10.75
C ASN A 41 18.20 11.88 -9.60
N SER A 42 17.35 12.72 -8.99
CA SER A 42 17.77 13.69 -7.97
C SER A 42 17.85 13.13 -6.54
N VAL A 43 17.32 11.94 -6.31
CA VAL A 43 17.45 11.21 -5.05
C VAL A 43 18.26 9.97 -5.39
N ASP A 44 19.40 9.81 -4.74
CA ASP A 44 20.32 8.67 -4.85
C ASP A 44 19.61 7.39 -4.40
N TYR A 45 18.71 6.91 -5.25
CA TYR A 45 17.92 5.72 -4.98
C TYR A 45 18.81 4.53 -5.25
N HIS A 46 19.31 3.92 -4.16
CA HIS A 46 19.79 2.54 -4.16
C HIS A 46 18.71 1.50 -4.54
N ASN A 47 17.59 1.93 -5.16
CA ASN A 47 16.51 1.10 -5.67
C ASN A 47 16.56 1.05 -7.21
N PRO A 48 17.04 -0.05 -7.83
CA PRO A 48 17.09 -0.19 -9.28
C PRO A 48 15.71 -0.17 -9.95
N LEU A 49 14.63 -0.42 -9.21
CA LEU A 49 13.26 -0.40 -9.72
C LEU A 49 12.72 1.01 -9.93
N ARG A 50 13.37 2.04 -9.36
CA ARG A 50 12.95 3.45 -9.42
C ARG A 50 11.49 3.67 -9.04
N GLN A 51 11.08 2.99 -7.96
CA GLN A 51 9.71 3.00 -7.45
C GLN A 51 9.71 3.31 -5.96
N VAL A 52 8.59 3.85 -5.47
CA VAL A 52 8.32 4.03 -4.05
C VAL A 52 7.27 3.01 -3.59
N PRO A 53 7.31 2.58 -2.32
CA PRO A 53 8.21 3.02 -1.25
C PRO A 53 9.62 2.38 -1.28
N VAL A 54 10.57 3.02 -0.60
CA VAL A 54 11.91 2.45 -0.29
C VAL A 54 12.21 2.70 1.18
N TYR A 55 12.52 1.66 1.93
CA TYR A 55 13.02 1.73 3.30
C TYR A 55 14.55 1.57 3.29
N VAL A 56 15.25 2.45 4.00
CA VAL A 56 16.72 2.44 4.11
C VAL A 56 17.10 2.50 5.58
N ASP A 57 17.94 1.57 6.01
CA ASP A 57 18.47 1.47 7.37
C ASP A 57 19.95 1.09 7.28
N ASP A 58 20.82 2.09 7.33
CA ASP A 58 22.24 1.98 6.98
C ASP A 58 22.43 1.28 5.61
N ASP A 59 23.09 0.12 5.56
CA ASP A 59 23.32 -0.64 4.31
C ASP A 59 22.13 -1.53 3.91
N PHE A 60 21.08 -1.61 4.74
CA PHE A 60 19.89 -2.40 4.45
C PHE A 60 18.86 -1.56 3.67
N ILE A 61 18.60 -1.96 2.42
CA ILE A 61 17.63 -1.31 1.54
C ILE A 61 16.54 -2.31 1.19
N LEU A 62 15.31 -1.96 1.52
CA LEU A 62 14.13 -2.79 1.27
C LEU A 62 13.11 -2.04 0.41
N THR A 63 12.74 -2.67 -0.69
CA THR A 63 11.67 -2.24 -1.59
C THR A 63 10.44 -3.11 -1.39
N GLU A 64 9.37 -2.85 -2.14
CA GLU A 64 8.07 -3.52 -2.03
C GLU A 64 7.33 -3.19 -0.72
N SER A 65 6.20 -2.48 -0.85
CA SER A 65 5.48 -1.94 0.31
C SER A 65 5.03 -2.97 1.33
N ARG A 66 4.65 -4.16 0.85
CA ARG A 66 4.18 -5.26 1.71
C ARG A 66 5.34 -6.01 2.34
N ALA A 67 6.49 -6.11 1.66
CA ALA A 67 7.70 -6.65 2.27
C ALA A 67 8.22 -5.72 3.37
N ILE A 68 8.24 -4.41 3.13
CA ILE A 68 8.53 -3.38 4.15
C ILE A 68 7.55 -3.52 5.33
N ALA A 69 6.25 -3.65 5.05
CA ALA A 69 5.27 -3.83 6.11
C ALA A 69 5.51 -5.10 6.94
N CYS A 70 5.80 -6.23 6.31
CA CYS A 70 6.13 -7.48 6.99
C CYS A 70 7.39 -7.35 7.85
N PHE A 71 8.44 -6.70 7.34
CA PHE A 71 9.69 -6.47 8.06
C PHE A 71 9.45 -5.62 9.32
N LEU A 72 8.85 -4.43 9.16
CA LEU A 72 8.59 -3.50 10.26
C LEU A 72 7.65 -4.09 11.31
N ALA A 73 6.60 -4.80 10.88
CA ALA A 73 5.67 -5.45 11.80
C ALA A 73 6.32 -6.63 12.56
N SER A 74 7.21 -7.37 11.89
CA SER A 74 7.92 -8.49 12.52
C SER A 74 8.98 -8.02 13.52
N SER A 75 9.66 -6.89 13.28
CA SER A 75 10.72 -6.39 14.16
C SER A 75 10.21 -6.01 15.55
N VAL A 76 8.94 -5.59 15.64
CA VAL A 76 8.27 -5.23 16.92
C VAL A 76 7.16 -6.23 17.32
N GLN A 77 7.02 -7.33 16.59
CA GLN A 77 5.97 -8.35 16.79
C GLN A 77 4.54 -7.78 16.94
N LYS A 78 4.20 -6.77 16.12
CA LYS A 78 2.90 -6.06 16.16
C LYS A 78 2.26 -6.06 14.79
N PHE A 79 0.93 -6.23 14.73
CA PHE A 79 0.13 -6.28 13.48
C PHE A 79 0.47 -7.41 12.50
N TYR A 80 1.34 -8.35 12.87
CA TYR A 80 1.66 -9.50 12.05
C TYR A 80 1.86 -10.75 12.93
N PRO A 81 0.81 -11.58 13.08
CA PRO A 81 0.77 -12.69 14.04
C PRO A 81 1.92 -13.69 13.85
N THR A 82 2.44 -14.30 14.92
CA THR A 82 3.45 -15.37 14.84
C THR A 82 2.84 -16.76 14.69
N ASP A 83 1.56 -16.93 15.05
CA ASP A 83 0.81 -18.17 14.75
C ASP A 83 0.78 -18.40 13.23
N LEU A 84 1.15 -19.62 12.82
CA LEU A 84 1.35 -19.96 11.42
C LEU A 84 0.05 -19.82 10.60
N LYS A 85 -1.11 -20.19 11.16
CA LYS A 85 -2.39 -20.15 10.45
C LYS A 85 -2.88 -18.72 10.29
N GLN A 86 -2.79 -17.92 11.34
CA GLN A 86 -3.13 -16.50 11.28
C GLN A 86 -2.19 -15.73 10.35
N ARG A 87 -0.89 -16.00 10.40
CA ARG A 87 0.10 -15.42 9.47
C ARG A 87 -0.21 -15.77 8.03
N ALA A 88 -0.51 -17.04 7.74
CA ALA A 88 -0.87 -17.47 6.40
C ALA A 88 -2.13 -16.78 5.86
N LEU A 89 -3.09 -16.45 6.72
CA LEU A 89 -4.25 -15.64 6.33
C LEU A 89 -3.85 -14.20 5.99
N VAL A 90 -3.02 -13.55 6.81
CA VAL A 90 -2.50 -12.20 6.51
C VAL A 90 -1.73 -12.21 5.18
N ASP A 91 -0.85 -13.18 4.99
CA ASP A 91 -0.05 -13.33 3.76
C ASP A 91 -0.97 -13.52 2.54
N SER A 92 -1.99 -14.38 2.65
CA SER A 92 -2.97 -14.58 1.58
C SER A 92 -3.63 -13.27 1.15
N ARG A 93 -3.98 -12.39 2.11
CA ARG A 93 -4.59 -11.08 1.83
C ARG A 93 -3.59 -10.13 1.18
N LEU A 94 -2.36 -10.09 1.67
CA LEU A 94 -1.29 -9.26 1.12
C LEU A 94 -0.91 -9.69 -0.31
N PHE A 95 -0.80 -10.99 -0.59
CA PHE A 95 -0.50 -11.51 -1.91
C PHE A 95 -1.65 -11.29 -2.90
N TYR A 96 -2.91 -11.47 -2.47
CA TYR A 96 -4.05 -11.11 -3.31
C TYR A 96 -4.00 -9.64 -3.71
N ASP A 97 -3.73 -8.77 -2.74
CA ASP A 97 -3.61 -7.33 -2.97
C ASP A 97 -2.41 -6.97 -3.87
N ALA A 98 -1.27 -7.63 -3.70
CA ALA A 98 -0.09 -7.44 -4.55
C ALA A 98 -0.31 -7.87 -6.01
N THR A 99 -1.06 -8.95 -6.22
CA THR A 99 -1.26 -9.55 -7.55
C THR A 99 -2.48 -9.01 -8.29
N ASN A 100 -3.41 -8.36 -7.57
CA ASN A 100 -4.58 -7.74 -8.17
C ASN A 100 -4.22 -6.39 -8.81
N SER A 101 -4.16 -6.34 -10.15
CA SER A 101 -3.79 -5.12 -10.90
C SER A 101 -4.87 -4.04 -10.93
N SER A 102 -6.12 -4.34 -10.51
CA SER A 102 -7.27 -3.45 -10.71
C SER A 102 -7.06 -2.05 -10.13
N ILE A 103 -6.43 -1.93 -8.95
CA ILE A 103 -6.07 -0.63 -8.36
C ILE A 103 -5.12 0.13 -9.26
N LYS A 104 -4.04 -0.52 -9.72
CA LYS A 104 -3.04 0.11 -10.58
C LYS A 104 -3.67 0.58 -11.90
N ASP A 105 -4.49 -0.28 -12.51
CA ASP A 105 -5.18 -0.01 -13.77
C ASP A 105 -6.23 1.08 -13.64
N PHE A 106 -6.77 1.29 -12.45
CA PHE A 106 -7.70 2.35 -12.12
C PHE A 106 -6.98 3.69 -11.83
N VAL A 107 -5.86 3.65 -11.11
CA VAL A 107 -5.14 4.83 -10.62
C VAL A 107 -4.27 5.46 -11.70
N LEU A 108 -3.46 4.67 -12.41
CA LEU A 108 -2.46 5.20 -13.33
C LEU A 108 -3.06 6.08 -14.45
N PRO A 109 -4.15 5.69 -15.12
CA PRO A 109 -4.74 6.52 -16.17
C PRO A 109 -5.27 7.86 -15.65
N VAL A 110 -5.81 7.89 -14.44
CA VAL A 110 -6.40 9.10 -13.85
C VAL A 110 -5.33 10.06 -13.34
N LEU A 111 -4.32 9.54 -12.62
CA LEU A 111 -3.30 10.38 -12.00
C LEU A 111 -2.17 10.77 -12.97
N TYR A 112 -1.79 9.89 -13.89
CA TYR A 112 -0.64 10.09 -14.77
C TYR A 112 -0.99 10.08 -16.26
N GLY A 113 -2.12 9.48 -16.64
CA GLY A 113 -2.55 9.37 -18.04
C GLY A 113 -3.49 10.48 -18.52
N GLY A 114 -3.87 11.43 -17.64
CA GLY A 114 -4.80 12.51 -17.99
C GLY A 114 -6.23 12.07 -18.28
N ALA A 115 -6.60 10.83 -17.93
CA ALA A 115 -7.91 10.29 -18.22
C ALA A 115 -9.00 11.04 -17.43
N LYS A 116 -9.93 11.67 -18.16
CA LYS A 116 -11.11 12.34 -17.57
C LYS A 116 -12.26 11.38 -17.26
N LYS A 117 -12.22 10.18 -17.82
CA LYS A 117 -13.25 9.15 -17.64
C LYS A 117 -12.58 7.80 -17.46
N ILE A 118 -13.17 6.96 -16.62
CA ILE A 118 -12.72 5.59 -16.40
C ILE A 118 -13.60 4.66 -17.24
N SER A 119 -12.97 3.72 -17.94
CA SER A 119 -13.69 2.77 -18.80
C SER A 119 -14.68 1.93 -17.98
N LYS A 120 -15.66 1.33 -18.65
CA LYS A 120 -16.64 0.47 -17.98
C LYS A 120 -15.93 -0.73 -17.35
N GLU A 121 -15.00 -1.33 -18.07
CA GLU A 121 -14.24 -2.52 -17.68
C GLU A 121 -13.44 -2.26 -16.39
N ARG A 122 -12.72 -1.13 -16.32
CA ARG A 122 -11.97 -0.74 -15.11
C ARG A 122 -12.88 -0.45 -13.92
N ARG A 123 -14.07 0.13 -14.16
CA ARG A 123 -15.06 0.37 -13.10
C ARG A 123 -15.63 -0.94 -12.56
N GLU A 124 -15.96 -1.89 -13.43
CA GLU A 124 -16.43 -3.22 -12.98
C GLU A 124 -15.33 -3.98 -12.24
N ALA A 125 -14.07 -3.94 -12.70
CA ALA A 125 -12.94 -4.55 -11.98
C ALA A 125 -12.78 -4.01 -10.55
N ILE A 126 -12.93 -2.70 -10.34
CA ILE A 126 -12.91 -2.11 -8.99
C ILE A 126 -14.14 -2.51 -8.16
N LYS A 127 -15.33 -2.59 -8.77
CA LYS A 127 -16.51 -3.10 -8.06
C LYS A 127 -16.31 -4.54 -7.60
N ASP A 128 -15.71 -5.38 -8.43
CA ASP A 128 -15.44 -6.77 -8.06
C ASP A 128 -14.37 -6.87 -6.96
N LEU A 129 -13.31 -6.04 -7.01
CA LEU A 129 -12.38 -5.90 -5.90
C LEU A 129 -13.09 -5.51 -4.60
N LEU A 130 -13.97 -4.49 -4.64
CA LEU A 130 -14.71 -4.04 -3.45
C LEU A 130 -15.63 -5.14 -2.91
N LYS A 131 -16.29 -5.93 -3.77
CA LYS A 131 -17.08 -7.10 -3.35
C LYS A 131 -16.19 -8.16 -2.68
N THR A 132 -14.99 -8.39 -3.20
CA THR A 132 -14.03 -9.31 -2.55
C THR A 132 -13.64 -8.80 -1.17
N ILE A 133 -13.33 -7.52 -1.02
CA ILE A 133 -13.00 -6.88 0.27
C ILE A 133 -14.16 -7.02 1.25
N GLU A 134 -15.38 -6.70 0.82
CA GLU A 134 -16.61 -6.89 1.61
C GLU A 134 -16.75 -8.34 2.07
N SER A 135 -16.47 -9.31 1.20
CA SER A 135 -16.55 -10.73 1.55
C SER A 135 -15.56 -11.19 2.63
N PHE A 136 -14.42 -10.49 2.77
CA PHE A 136 -13.51 -10.72 3.87
C PHE A 136 -14.07 -10.13 5.17
N LEU A 137 -14.57 -8.88 5.11
CA LEU A 137 -15.11 -8.16 6.26
C LEU A 137 -16.45 -8.72 6.77
N MET A 138 -17.20 -9.44 5.94
CA MET A 138 -18.40 -10.17 6.39
C MET A 138 -18.05 -11.39 7.25
N LYS A 139 -16.83 -11.91 7.17
CA LYS A 139 -16.40 -13.12 7.90
C LYS A 139 -15.68 -12.82 9.21
N SER A 140 -15.13 -11.61 9.34
CA SER A 140 -14.32 -11.20 10.48
C SER A 140 -14.29 -9.68 10.60
N LYS A 141 -13.97 -9.17 11.79
CA LYS A 141 -13.96 -7.72 12.06
C LYS A 141 -12.98 -6.94 11.17
N TRP A 142 -11.86 -7.55 10.83
CA TRP A 142 -10.77 -7.00 10.00
C TRP A 142 -10.47 -7.93 8.82
N ILE A 143 -9.63 -7.48 7.88
CA ILE A 143 -9.38 -8.14 6.59
C ILE A 143 -8.87 -9.58 6.74
N ALA A 144 -8.14 -9.87 7.80
CA ALA A 144 -7.49 -11.16 8.04
C ALA A 144 -7.91 -11.85 9.35
N GLY A 145 -8.88 -11.32 10.09
CA GLY A 145 -9.33 -11.87 11.37
C GLY A 145 -9.97 -10.84 12.28
N ASP A 146 -9.91 -11.08 13.60
CA ASP A 146 -10.57 -10.23 14.60
C ASP A 146 -9.69 -9.12 15.17
N GLU A 147 -8.40 -9.12 14.79
CA GLU A 147 -7.41 -8.11 15.16
C GLU A 147 -6.89 -7.37 13.91
N VAL A 148 -6.45 -6.12 14.11
CA VAL A 148 -5.83 -5.30 13.06
C VAL A 148 -4.49 -5.91 12.64
N THR A 149 -4.24 -5.97 11.34
CA THR A 149 -2.98 -6.47 10.77
C THR A 149 -2.44 -5.54 9.70
N ILE A 150 -1.22 -5.81 9.23
CA ILE A 150 -0.64 -5.13 8.07
C ILE A 150 -1.45 -5.32 6.78
N ALA A 151 -2.31 -6.36 6.69
CA ALA A 151 -3.26 -6.47 5.59
C ALA A 151 -4.23 -5.28 5.62
N ASP A 152 -4.78 -4.92 6.77
CA ASP A 152 -5.70 -3.80 6.91
C ASP A 152 -5.08 -2.48 6.45
N PHE A 153 -3.81 -2.23 6.74
CA PHE A 153 -3.09 -1.05 6.25
C PHE A 153 -3.01 -1.00 4.73
N SER A 154 -2.75 -2.16 4.10
CA SER A 154 -2.67 -2.24 2.64
C SER A 154 -4.03 -2.01 1.96
N TYR A 155 -5.08 -2.65 2.46
CA TYR A 155 -6.42 -2.49 1.93
C TYR A 155 -7.00 -1.09 2.22
N LEU A 156 -6.69 -0.50 3.38
CA LEU A 156 -7.05 0.89 3.69
C LEU A 156 -6.44 1.87 2.68
N ALA A 157 -5.17 1.73 2.35
CA ALA A 157 -4.50 2.58 1.36
C ALA A 157 -5.20 2.49 -0.01
N ASN A 158 -5.58 1.29 -0.44
CA ASN A 158 -6.33 1.07 -1.68
C ASN A 158 -7.73 1.66 -1.65
N VAL A 159 -8.54 1.34 -0.64
CA VAL A 159 -9.92 1.82 -0.51
C VAL A 159 -9.96 3.34 -0.42
N ALA A 160 -9.03 3.96 0.32
CA ALA A 160 -8.89 5.41 0.36
C ALA A 160 -8.56 5.99 -1.03
N THR A 161 -7.72 5.33 -1.82
CA THR A 161 -7.41 5.76 -3.20
C THR A 161 -8.64 5.70 -4.09
N ILE A 162 -9.38 4.57 -4.04
CA ILE A 162 -10.62 4.39 -4.78
C ILE A 162 -11.59 5.52 -4.44
N LYS A 163 -11.84 5.76 -3.14
CA LYS A 163 -12.77 6.79 -2.67
C LYS A 163 -12.40 8.17 -3.21
N VAL A 164 -11.13 8.57 -3.12
CA VAL A 164 -10.67 9.88 -3.61
C VAL A 164 -10.89 10.02 -5.11
N ILE A 165 -10.49 9.03 -5.91
CA ILE A 165 -10.66 9.09 -7.36
C ILE A 165 -12.14 9.12 -7.76
N PHE A 166 -12.98 8.29 -7.13
CA PHE A 166 -14.41 8.28 -7.40
C PHE A 166 -15.07 9.63 -7.07
N VAL A 167 -14.80 10.19 -5.89
CA VAL A 167 -15.41 11.46 -5.43
C VAL A 167 -14.92 12.63 -6.25
N TYR A 168 -13.62 12.77 -6.49
CA TYR A 168 -13.06 14.00 -7.06
C TYR A 168 -13.03 14.05 -8.59
N LYS A 169 -12.96 12.91 -9.27
CA LYS A 169 -12.66 12.89 -10.72
C LYS A 169 -13.71 12.23 -11.59
N ILE A 170 -14.73 11.59 -11.01
CA ILE A 170 -15.81 10.92 -11.77
C ILE A 170 -17.17 11.59 -11.54
N VAL A 171 -17.49 11.98 -10.30
CA VAL A 171 -18.77 12.65 -10.00
C VAL A 171 -18.77 14.13 -10.43
N ASN A 172 -17.60 14.77 -10.45
CA ASN A 172 -17.43 16.19 -10.77
C ASN A 172 -16.93 16.44 -12.21
N ALA A 173 -17.01 15.44 -13.09
CA ALA A 173 -16.57 15.51 -14.49
C ALA A 173 -17.76 15.34 -15.44
#